data_AF-A0A6P0TGI9-F1
#
_entry.id   AF-A0A6P0TGI9-F1
#
_cell.length_a   1.000
_cell.length_b   1.000
_cell.length_c   1.000
_cell.angle_alpha   90.00
_cell.angle_beta   90.00
_cell.angle_gamma   90.00
#
_symmetry.space_group_name_H-M   'P 1'
#
loop_
_entity.id
_entity.type
_entity.pdbx_description
1 polymer ?
#
loop_
_entity_poly.entity_id
_entity_poly.type
_entity_poly.pdbx_seq_one_letter_code
_entity_poly.pdbx_strand_id
1 'polypeptide(L)'
;MSVRDVEEYFKDSLESNLVTQLRAYSSLIVLKIEEHIHSLKELEQSSKVNAETKSAKLSGKQLRPFGLCIGEFVVPDDFDAPLPEEILRVFEGK
;
A
#
# COMPACT_ATOMS: atom_id res chain seq x y z
N MET A 1 7.59 -16.87 51.53
CA MET A 1 7.49 -16.25 50.19
C MET A 1 6.04 -16.32 49.78
N SER A 2 5.33 -15.19 49.75
CA SER A 2 3.91 -15.17 49.39
C SER A 2 3.80 -15.37 47.88
N VAL A 3 3.21 -16.49 47.48
CA VAL A 3 2.90 -16.78 46.07
C VAL A 3 1.66 -15.95 45.76
N ARG A 4 1.84 -14.80 45.10
CA ARG A 4 0.70 -14.00 44.64
C ARG A 4 -0.16 -14.85 43.71
N ASP A 5 -1.47 -14.78 43.92
CA ASP A 5 -2.44 -15.51 43.10
C ASP A 5 -2.36 -14.99 41.65
N VAL A 6 -2.47 -15.90 40.68
CA VAL A 6 -2.34 -15.58 39.25
C VAL A 6 -3.41 -14.57 38.84
N GLU A 7 -4.62 -14.69 39.41
CA GLU A 7 -5.73 -13.74 39.28
C GLU A 7 -5.35 -12.31 39.71
N GLU A 8 -4.60 -12.16 40.80
CA GLU A 8 -4.17 -10.87 41.33
C GLU A 8 -3.22 -10.14 40.35
N TYR A 9 -2.33 -10.89 39.69
CA TYR A 9 -1.42 -10.36 38.69
C TYR A 9 -2.14 -9.85 37.43
N PHE A 10 -3.19 -10.57 37.00
CA PHE A 10 -4.00 -10.15 35.85
C PHE A 10 -4.86 -8.92 36.15
N LYS A 11 -5.28 -8.76 37.41
CA LYS A 11 -6.03 -7.58 37.86
C LYS A 11 -5.17 -6.32 37.87
N ASP A 12 -3.92 -6.41 38.36
CA ASP A 12 -2.94 -5.32 38.30
C ASP A 12 -2.54 -4.97 36.86
N SER A 13 -2.51 -5.95 35.96
CA SER A 13 -2.27 -5.72 34.53
C SER A 13 -3.38 -4.87 33.90
N LEU A 14 -4.64 -5.10 34.28
CA LEU A 14 -5.81 -4.35 33.82
C LEU A 14 -5.77 -2.86 34.24
N GLU A 15 -5.20 -2.59 35.41
CA GLU A 15 -4.98 -1.23 35.96
C GLU A 15 -3.59 -0.67 35.60
N SER A 16 -2.78 -1.42 34.85
CA SER A 16 -1.47 -0.95 34.43
C SER A 16 -1.61 0.23 33.47
N ASN A 17 -0.67 1.18 33.59
CA ASN A 17 -0.60 2.35 32.72
C ASN A 17 -0.58 1.94 31.23
N LEU A 18 0.10 0.84 30.90
CA LEU A 18 0.18 0.30 29.54
C LEU A 18 -1.16 -0.23 29.02
N VAL A 19 -1.94 -0.97 29.82
CA VAL A 19 -3.25 -1.46 29.38
C VAL A 19 -4.25 -0.33 29.23
N THR A 20 -4.20 0.66 30.13
CA THR A 20 -4.99 1.89 30.02
C THR A 20 -4.63 2.65 28.75
N GLN A 21 -3.33 2.80 28.46
CA GLN A 21 -2.83 3.45 27.26
C GLN A 21 -3.19 2.68 25.98
N LEU A 22 -3.08 1.36 25.98
CA LEU A 22 -3.50 0.50 24.86
C LEU A 22 -5.00 0.60 24.62
N ARG A 23 -5.81 0.63 25.67
CA ARG A 23 -7.26 0.86 25.57
C ARG A 23 -7.57 2.24 25.00
N ALA A 24 -6.90 3.28 25.47
CA ALA A 24 -7.09 4.64 24.95
C ALA A 24 -6.70 4.73 23.47
N TYR A 25 -5.55 4.19 23.08
CA TYR A 25 -5.13 4.17 21.67
C TYR A 25 -6.04 3.33 20.79
N SER A 26 -6.48 2.15 21.24
CA SER A 26 -7.41 1.33 20.46
C SER A 26 -8.74 2.05 20.25
N SER A 27 -9.26 2.72 21.28
CA SER A 27 -10.44 3.58 21.13
C SER A 27 -10.22 4.72 20.12
N LEU A 28 -9.08 5.41 20.17
CA LEU A 28 -8.75 6.47 19.20
C LEU A 28 -8.62 5.95 17.77
N ILE A 29 -7.97 4.80 17.58
CA ILE A 29 -7.79 4.17 16.26
C ILE A 29 -9.16 3.78 15.69
N VAL A 30 -10.01 3.14 16.49
CA VAL A 30 -11.37 2.75 16.08
C VAL A 30 -12.19 3.97 15.67
N LEU A 31 -12.22 5.02 16.51
CA LEU A 31 -12.92 6.26 16.19
C LEU A 31 -12.41 6.89 14.89
N LYS A 32 -11.09 6.88 14.66
CA LYS A 32 -10.50 7.47 13.45
C LYS A 32 -10.86 6.67 12.19
N ILE A 33 -10.95 5.35 12.29
CA ILE A 33 -11.37 4.48 11.20
C ILE A 33 -12.86 4.71 10.91
N GLU A 34 -13.70 4.80 11.93
CA GLU A 34 -15.14 5.04 11.77
C GLU A 34 -15.43 6.40 11.11
N GLU A 35 -14.73 7.47 11.53
CA GLU A 35 -14.79 8.79 10.89
C GLU A 35 -14.45 8.68 9.40
N HIS A 36 -13.36 7.99 9.07
CA HIS A 36 -12.92 7.85 7.68
C HIS A 36 -13.91 7.03 6.84
N ILE A 37 -14.43 5.93 7.38
CA ILE A 37 -15.45 5.11 6.72
C ILE A 37 -16.72 5.92 6.47
N HIS A 38 -17.14 6.77 7.42
CA HIS A 38 -18.28 7.66 7.24
C HIS A 38 -18.04 8.64 6.08
N SER A 39 -16.89 9.33 6.05
CA SER A 39 -16.54 10.24 4.95
C SER A 39 -16.49 9.54 3.59
N LEU A 40 -15.99 8.31 3.52
CA LEU A 40 -15.97 7.53 2.27
C LEU A 40 -17.37 7.17 1.80
N LYS A 41 -18.27 6.81 2.73
CA LYS A 41 -19.66 6.48 2.41
C LYS A 41 -20.43 7.68 1.86
N GLU A 42 -20.17 8.88 2.37
CA GLU A 42 -20.77 10.12 1.83
C GLU A 42 -20.32 10.40 0.39
N LEU A 43 -19.05 10.16 0.07
CA LEU A 43 -18.52 10.28 -1.29
C LEU A 43 -19.11 9.23 -2.24
N GLU A 44 -19.29 7.99 -1.77
CA GLU A 44 -19.90 6.92 -2.56
C GLU A 44 -21.38 7.23 -2.89
N GLN A 45 -22.14 7.76 -1.92
CA GLN A 45 -23.55 8.12 -2.11
C GLN A 45 -23.73 9.25 -3.14
N SER A 46 -22.80 10.21 -3.20
CA SER A 46 -22.76 11.25 -4.25
C SER A 46 -22.39 10.68 -5.64
N SER A 47 -21.60 9.60 -5.68
CA SER A 47 -21.21 8.94 -6.92
C SER A 47 -22.26 7.97 -7.49
N LYS A 48 -23.13 7.36 -6.65
CA LYS A 48 -24.17 6.42 -7.10
C LYS A 48 -25.27 7.05 -7.97
N VAL A 49 -25.35 8.37 -8.05
CA VAL A 49 -26.24 9.07 -8.99
C VAL A 49 -25.64 9.15 -10.41
N ASN A 50 -24.35 8.81 -10.58
CA ASN A 50 -23.63 8.91 -11.84
C ASN A 50 -22.82 7.63 -12.11
N ALA A 51 -23.30 6.81 -13.05
CA ALA A 51 -22.63 5.67 -13.69
C ALA A 51 -23.02 4.26 -13.21
N GLU A 52 -24.12 3.75 -13.77
CA GLU A 52 -23.97 2.47 -14.48
C GLU A 52 -22.95 2.67 -15.61
N THR A 53 -21.99 1.76 -15.69
CA THR A 53 -20.87 1.65 -16.65
C THR A 53 -19.49 2.19 -16.20
N LYS A 54 -18.58 1.21 -16.08
CA LYS A 54 -17.10 1.24 -16.24
C LYS A 54 -16.21 1.61 -15.04
N SER A 55 -15.65 0.54 -14.47
CA SER A 55 -14.27 0.35 -14.00
C SER A 55 -13.67 1.35 -13.00
N ALA A 56 -13.31 0.80 -11.83
CA ALA A 56 -12.46 1.31 -10.76
C ALA A 56 -11.77 2.67 -10.99
N LYS A 57 -12.27 3.71 -10.32
CA LYS A 57 -11.63 5.01 -10.16
C LYS A 57 -10.39 4.87 -9.25
N LEU A 58 -9.22 4.78 -9.86
CA LEU A 58 -7.94 4.96 -9.17
C LEU A 58 -7.90 6.37 -8.57
N SER A 59 -7.87 6.46 -7.25
CA SER A 59 -7.69 7.69 -6.47
C SER A 59 -6.53 8.53 -7.03
N GLY A 60 -6.86 9.70 -7.61
CA GLY A 60 -6.08 10.96 -7.69
C GLY A 60 -4.61 10.94 -8.14
N LYS A 61 -4.01 9.79 -8.42
CA LYS A 61 -2.60 9.66 -8.74
C LYS A 61 -2.46 9.95 -10.22
N GLN A 62 -2.00 11.16 -10.54
CA GLN A 62 -1.60 11.53 -11.89
C GLN A 62 -0.71 10.42 -12.45
N LEU A 63 -1.14 9.82 -13.57
CA LEU A 63 -0.34 8.82 -14.26
C LEU A 63 1.02 9.45 -14.58
N ARG A 64 2.10 8.69 -14.35
CA ARG A 64 3.42 9.14 -14.78
C ARG A 64 3.35 9.43 -16.28
N PRO A 65 3.83 10.61 -16.73
CA PRO A 65 3.87 10.89 -18.16
C PRO A 65 4.72 9.81 -18.84
N PHE A 66 4.20 9.24 -19.91
CA PHE A 66 4.93 8.31 -20.75
C PHE A 66 5.85 9.10 -21.68
N GLY A 67 7.01 8.54 -22.03
CA GLY A 67 7.89 9.12 -23.04
C GLY A 67 8.59 10.42 -22.63
N LEU A 68 9.14 10.51 -21.41
CA LEU A 68 9.97 11.65 -21.00
C LEU A 68 11.17 11.90 -21.92
N CYS A 69 11.66 10.85 -22.59
CA CYS A 69 12.80 10.90 -23.50
C CYS A 69 12.40 10.66 -24.96
N ILE A 70 11.17 11.04 -25.36
CA ILE A 70 10.72 10.83 -26.74
C ILE A 70 11.60 11.64 -27.70
N GLY A 71 12.18 10.98 -28.71
CA GLY A 71 13.10 11.61 -29.65
C GLY A 71 14.53 11.84 -29.14
N GLU A 72 14.85 11.55 -27.88
CA GLU A 72 16.23 11.63 -27.37
C GLU A 72 17.06 10.39 -27.74
N PHE A 73 16.40 9.26 -28.02
CA PHE A 73 17.05 8.02 -28.44
C PHE A 73 16.81 7.78 -29.93
N VAL A 74 17.90 7.70 -30.70
CA VAL A 74 17.87 7.26 -32.09
C VAL A 74 18.24 5.77 -32.11
N VAL A 75 17.36 4.94 -32.67
CA VAL A 75 17.66 3.53 -32.89
C VAL A 75 18.65 3.45 -34.07
N PRO A 76 19.84 2.86 -33.88
CA PRO A 76 20.78 2.63 -34.97
C PRO A 76 20.17 1.73 -36.06
N ASP A 77 20.58 1.92 -37.32
CA ASP A 77 20.10 1.12 -38.45
C ASP A 77 20.43 -0.38 -38.31
N ASP A 78 21.43 -0.72 -37.49
CA ASP A 78 21.91 -2.09 -37.23
C ASP A 78 21.38 -2.69 -35.92
N PHE A 79 20.39 -2.07 -35.27
CA PHE A 79 19.83 -2.59 -34.02
C PHE A 79 19.28 -4.02 -34.13
N ASP A 80 18.66 -4.34 -35.27
CA ASP A 80 18.12 -5.69 -35.56
C ASP A 80 19.16 -6.65 -36.15
N ALA A 81 20.43 -6.23 -36.25
CA ALA A 81 21.51 -7.10 -36.74
C ALA A 81 21.77 -8.26 -35.76
N PRO A 82 22.25 -9.42 -36.26
CA PRO A 82 22.61 -10.52 -35.38
C PRO A 82 23.70 -10.10 -34.40
N LEU A 83 23.65 -10.65 -33.18
CA LEU A 83 24.68 -10.41 -32.18
C LEU A 83 26.04 -10.91 -32.66
N PRO A 84 27.14 -10.19 -32.35
CA PRO A 84 28.50 -10.66 -32.58
C PRO A 84 28.76 -12.05 -32.00
N GLU A 85 29.53 -12.87 -32.71
CA GLU A 85 29.84 -14.25 -32.30
C GLU A 85 30.49 -14.34 -30.91
N GLU A 86 31.30 -13.35 -30.54
CA GLU A 86 31.91 -13.28 -29.21
C GLU A 86 30.86 -13.18 -28.10
N ILE A 87 29.85 -12.33 -28.30
CA ILE A 87 28.75 -12.17 -27.36
C ILE A 87 27.93 -13.46 -27.30
N LEU A 88 27.63 -14.08 -28.46
CA LEU A 88 26.92 -15.35 -28.52
C LEU A 88 27.64 -16.47 -27.77
N ARG A 89 28.97 -16.58 -27.90
CA ARG A 89 29.76 -17.58 -27.15
C ARG A 89 29.62 -17.42 -25.64
N VAL A 90 29.66 -16.19 -25.14
CA VAL A 90 29.45 -15.88 -23.72
C VAL A 90 28.06 -16.31 -23.26
N PHE A 91 27.00 -16.01 -24.04
CA PHE A 91 25.63 -16.46 -23.73
C PHE A 91 25.48 -17.98 -23.77
N GLU A 92 26.18 -18.65 -24.69
CA GLU A 92 26.16 -20.11 -24.84
C GLU A 92 27.10 -20.84 -23.86
N GLY A 93 27.85 -20.11 -23.03
CA GLY A 93 28.80 -20.69 -22.07
C GLY A 93 30.00 -21.39 -22.73
N LYS A 94 30.36 -20.98 -23.94
CA LYS A 94 31.49 -21.51 -24.73
C LYS A 94 32.70 -20.59 -24.69
#